data_AF-A0A1E1IPW4-F1
#
_entry.id   AF-A0A1E1IPW4-F1
#
_cell.length_a   1.000
_cell.length_b   1.000
_cell.length_c   1.000
_cell.angle_alpha   90.00
_cell.angle_beta   90.00
_cell.angle_gamma   90.00
#
_symmetry.space_group_name_H-M   'P 1'
#
loop_
_entity.id
_entity.type
_entity.pdbx_description
1 polymer ?
#
loop_
_entity_poly.entity_id
_entity_poly.type
_entity_poly.pdbx_seq_one_letter_code
_entity_poly.pdbx_strand_id
1 'polypeptide(L)'
;MNSVLEEIFLRRLAQFRPDLIMVSLGFDAAYGDPLGKMAVEGGFASVLSRLKEWCLHEGRSVGLVVALEGGYNPEAVAQGVLSVALALSLPRTDPLLQQLLVERPPKVWADLRQRQERRHREWQNLRRERAEEGIGGVLIGQSSEMKPPASEEPEKPQEDALLLDRHRRWCAALVAKVQQIHRDAMAP
;
A
#
# COMPACT_ATOMS: atom_id res chain seq x y z
N MET A 1 -9.86 -9.55 6.08
CA MET A 1 -9.69 -9.59 4.61
C MET A 1 -8.75 -10.73 4.32
N ASN A 2 -9.07 -11.58 3.34
CA ASN A 2 -8.17 -12.68 2.97
C ASN A 2 -7.10 -12.12 2.04
N SER A 3 -5.86 -12.12 2.48
CA SER A 3 -4.73 -11.63 1.70
C SER A 3 -4.22 -12.71 0.75
N VAL A 4 -3.30 -12.31 -0.14
CA VAL A 4 -2.53 -13.24 -1.00
C VAL A 4 -1.91 -14.38 -0.17
N LEU A 5 -1.47 -14.09 1.06
CA LEU A 5 -0.92 -15.11 1.96
C LEU A 5 -1.96 -16.19 2.27
N GLU A 6 -3.13 -15.85 2.77
CA GLU A 6 -4.16 -16.85 3.13
C GLU A 6 -4.74 -17.55 1.91
N GLU A 7 -5.00 -16.80 0.84
CA GLU A 7 -5.73 -17.32 -0.32
C GLU A 7 -4.89 -18.19 -1.24
N ILE A 8 -3.59 -17.94 -1.31
CA ILE A 8 -2.70 -18.64 -2.25
C ILE A 8 -1.66 -19.42 -1.46
N PHE A 9 -0.81 -18.73 -0.70
CA PHE A 9 0.37 -19.36 -0.11
C PHE A 9 0.03 -20.39 0.97
N LEU A 10 -0.78 -20.05 1.98
CA LEU A 10 -1.09 -20.98 3.06
C LEU A 10 -1.84 -22.24 2.57
N ARG A 11 -2.70 -22.10 1.57
CA ARG A 11 -3.38 -23.25 0.94
C ARG A 11 -2.38 -24.17 0.24
N ARG A 12 -1.41 -23.59 -0.46
CA ARG A 12 -0.34 -24.35 -1.12
C ARG A 12 0.59 -25.02 -0.14
N LEU A 13 0.97 -24.32 0.92
CA LEU A 13 1.78 -24.89 1.99
C LEU A 13 1.06 -26.07 2.67
N ALA A 14 -0.25 -26.00 2.86
CA ALA A 14 -1.04 -27.11 3.40
C ALA A 14 -1.01 -28.36 2.49
N GLN A 15 -1.06 -28.18 1.16
CA GLN A 15 -0.95 -29.26 0.18
C GLN A 15 0.48 -29.80 0.06
N PHE A 16 1.47 -28.91 0.04
CA PHE A 16 2.89 -29.23 -0.12
C PHE A 16 3.47 -29.92 1.12
N ARG A 17 2.92 -29.65 2.31
CA ARG A 17 3.25 -30.35 3.55
C ARG A 17 4.74 -30.22 3.96
N PRO A 18 5.33 -29.01 4.00
CA PRO A 18 6.75 -28.83 4.33
C PRO A 18 7.06 -29.08 5.80
N ASP A 19 8.29 -29.51 6.08
CA ASP A 19 8.86 -29.56 7.43
C ASP A 19 9.64 -28.27 7.79
N LEU A 20 10.06 -27.51 6.78
CA LEU A 20 10.79 -26.25 6.90
C LEU A 20 10.33 -25.25 5.82
N ILE A 21 10.14 -24.00 6.22
CA ILE A 21 9.90 -22.85 5.34
C ILE A 21 11.07 -21.88 5.49
N MET A 22 11.67 -21.51 4.35
CA MET A 22 12.68 -20.48 4.28
C MET A 22 12.13 -19.28 3.50
N VAL A 23 12.16 -18.10 4.12
CA VAL A 23 11.72 -16.84 3.52
C VAL A 23 12.95 -16.01 3.18
N SER A 24 13.21 -15.86 1.89
CA SER A 24 14.15 -14.87 1.35
C SER A 24 13.48 -13.50 1.42
N LEU A 25 13.84 -12.69 2.41
CA LEU A 25 13.13 -11.46 2.78
C LEU A 25 13.92 -10.22 2.41
N GLY A 26 13.54 -9.60 1.29
CA GLY A 26 13.98 -8.27 0.91
C GLY A 26 13.06 -7.16 1.46
N PHE A 27 13.66 -6.01 1.79
CA PHE A 27 12.96 -4.77 2.14
C PHE A 27 12.96 -3.74 1.00
N ASP A 28 13.29 -4.15 -0.23
CA ASP A 28 13.19 -3.31 -1.43
C ASP A 28 11.74 -2.96 -1.79
N ALA A 29 10.76 -3.73 -1.33
CA ALA A 29 9.34 -3.38 -1.44
C ALA A 29 8.88 -2.27 -0.46
N ALA A 30 9.71 -1.90 0.52
CA ALA A 30 9.35 -0.95 1.55
C ALA A 30 9.15 0.47 0.98
N TYR A 31 8.27 1.24 1.62
CA TYR A 31 8.12 2.65 1.30
C TYR A 31 9.46 3.41 1.42
N GLY A 32 9.82 4.15 0.37
CA GLY A 32 11.04 4.94 0.32
C GLY A 32 12.29 4.18 -0.11
N ASP A 33 12.17 2.91 -0.52
CA ASP A 33 13.28 2.22 -1.19
C ASP A 33 13.54 2.83 -2.59
N PRO A 34 14.80 3.15 -2.93
CA PRO A 34 15.13 3.82 -4.19
C PRO A 34 14.99 2.91 -5.42
N LEU A 35 14.97 1.58 -5.27
CA LEU A 35 15.00 0.62 -6.38
C LEU A 35 13.66 -0.10 -6.57
N GLY A 36 13.00 -0.54 -5.50
CA GLY A 36 11.82 -1.41 -5.62
C GLY A 36 10.54 -0.70 -6.08
N LYS A 37 10.46 0.65 -5.95
CA LYS A 37 9.33 1.48 -6.41
C LYS A 37 7.95 1.03 -5.88
N MET A 38 7.94 0.29 -4.77
CA MET A 38 6.75 -0.09 -4.04
C MET A 38 6.55 0.84 -2.84
N ALA A 39 5.49 0.61 -2.08
CA ALA A 39 5.14 1.42 -0.92
C ALA A 39 4.56 0.54 0.19
N VAL A 40 5.22 -0.61 0.47
CA VAL A 40 4.77 -1.52 1.53
C VAL A 40 5.07 -0.91 2.89
N GLU A 41 4.06 -0.87 3.75
CA GLU A 41 4.12 -0.36 5.11
C GLU A 41 3.40 -1.34 6.04
N GLY A 42 4.04 -1.81 7.11
CA GLY A 42 3.45 -2.77 8.06
C GLY A 42 3.20 -4.20 7.53
N GLY A 43 3.20 -4.39 6.20
CA GLY A 43 2.88 -5.66 5.54
C GLY A 43 3.82 -6.81 5.94
N PHE A 44 5.11 -6.54 6.15
CA PHE A 44 6.11 -7.56 6.50
C PHE A 44 5.80 -8.27 7.83
N ALA A 45 5.51 -7.51 8.89
CA ALA A 45 5.15 -8.07 10.19
C ALA A 45 3.81 -8.82 10.14
N SER A 46 2.85 -8.31 9.37
CA SER A 46 1.56 -8.98 9.18
C SER A 46 1.70 -10.35 8.51
N VAL A 47 2.46 -10.41 7.42
CA VAL A 47 2.72 -11.67 6.69
C VAL A 47 3.46 -12.67 7.57
N LEU A 48 4.54 -12.24 8.24
CA LEU A 48 5.39 -13.14 9.03
C LEU A 48 4.72 -13.60 10.32
N SER A 49 3.96 -12.74 11.00
CA SER A 49 3.20 -13.15 12.19
C SER A 49 2.15 -14.20 11.82
N ARG A 50 1.47 -14.02 10.68
CA ARG A 50 0.47 -14.98 10.20
C ARG A 50 1.10 -16.29 9.72
N LEU A 51 2.24 -16.22 9.03
CA LEU A 51 2.98 -17.42 8.62
C LEU A 51 3.48 -18.21 9.84
N LYS A 52 3.98 -17.52 10.87
CA LYS A 52 4.37 -18.16 12.13
C LYS A 52 3.20 -18.87 12.80
N GLU A 53 2.04 -18.22 12.90
CA GLU A 53 0.83 -18.88 13.44
C GLU A 53 0.48 -20.16 12.68
N TRP A 54 0.59 -20.13 11.35
CA TRP A 54 0.36 -21.30 10.52
C TRP A 54 1.38 -22.42 10.81
N CYS A 55 2.66 -22.08 10.99
CA CYS A 55 3.72 -23.04 11.32
C CYS A 55 3.58 -23.66 12.72
N LEU A 56 2.91 -22.97 13.65
CA LEU A 56 2.69 -23.38 15.03
C LEU A 56 1.30 -24.01 15.26
N HIS A 57 0.50 -24.18 14.21
CA HIS A 57 -0.86 -24.69 14.34
C HIS A 57 -0.86 -26.13 14.89
N GLU A 58 -1.85 -26.45 15.74
CA GLU A 58 -1.98 -27.77 16.36
C GLU A 58 -1.87 -28.92 15.35
N GLY A 59 -1.10 -29.95 15.72
CA GLY A 59 -0.87 -31.14 14.90
C GLY A 59 0.32 -31.04 13.94
N ARG A 60 0.99 -29.88 13.84
CA ARG A 60 2.19 -29.69 13.00
C ARG A 60 3.12 -28.63 13.57
N SER A 61 4.40 -28.96 13.66
CA SER A 61 5.47 -27.99 13.90
C SER A 61 6.33 -27.91 12.65
N VAL A 62 6.27 -26.77 11.97
CA VAL A 62 7.06 -26.48 10.77
C VAL A 62 8.14 -25.46 11.12
N GLY A 63 9.40 -25.75 10.81
CA GLY A 63 10.48 -24.77 11.00
C GLY A 63 10.24 -23.53 10.14
N LEU A 64 10.50 -22.34 10.67
CA LEU A 64 10.44 -21.09 9.92
C LEU A 64 11.78 -20.35 10.05
N VAL A 65 12.43 -20.11 8.92
CA VAL A 65 13.68 -19.36 8.82
C VAL A 65 13.46 -18.18 7.90
N VAL A 66 13.99 -17.02 8.29
CA VAL A 66 13.90 -15.78 7.51
C VAL A 66 15.32 -15.28 7.29
N ALA A 67 15.70 -15.12 6.03
CA ALA A 67 17.00 -14.60 5.62
C ALA A 67 16.82 -13.18 5.08
N LEU A 68 17.59 -12.21 5.60
CA LEU A 68 17.61 -10.86 5.07
C LEU A 68 18.31 -10.84 3.71
N GLU A 69 17.71 -10.16 2.74
CA GLU A 69 18.18 -10.10 1.34
C GLU A 69 18.32 -8.64 0.89
N GLY A 70 17.53 -8.22 -0.11
CA GLY A 70 17.53 -6.86 -0.63
C GLY A 70 16.99 -5.81 0.34
N GLY A 71 17.13 -4.54 -0.05
CA GLY A 71 16.74 -3.39 0.76
C GLY A 71 17.83 -2.33 0.69
N TYR A 72 17.52 -1.22 0.02
CA TYR A 72 18.48 -0.20 -0.39
C TYR A 72 18.24 1.14 0.30
N ASN A 73 17.27 1.17 1.22
CA ASN A 73 17.08 2.23 2.19
C ASN A 73 17.41 1.69 3.61
N PRO A 74 18.56 2.08 4.20
CA PRO A 74 19.00 1.55 5.50
C PRO A 74 17.99 1.76 6.65
N GLU A 75 17.28 2.90 6.65
CA GLU A 75 16.26 3.19 7.66
C GLU A 75 15.06 2.26 7.51
N ALA A 76 14.59 2.05 6.29
CA ALA A 76 13.49 1.12 6.01
C ALA A 76 13.88 -0.34 6.34
N VAL A 77 15.13 -0.74 6.05
CA VAL A 77 15.66 -2.06 6.43
C VAL A 77 15.70 -2.21 7.95
N ALA A 78 16.22 -1.24 8.69
CA ALA A 78 16.30 -1.30 10.15
C ALA A 78 14.90 -1.44 10.79
N GLN A 79 13.94 -0.63 10.35
CA GLN A 79 12.55 -0.69 10.80
C GLN A 79 11.88 -2.02 10.42
N GLY A 80 12.14 -2.50 9.21
CA GLY A 80 11.66 -3.78 8.71
C GLY A 80 12.16 -4.97 9.52
N VAL A 81 13.47 -5.04 9.78
CA VAL A 81 14.10 -6.08 10.60
C VAL A 81 13.53 -6.09 12.01
N LEU A 82 13.39 -4.91 12.64
CA LEU A 82 12.78 -4.80 13.97
C LEU A 82 11.34 -5.33 13.97
N SER A 83 10.54 -4.92 12.98
CA SER A 83 9.14 -5.34 12.86
C SER A 83 9.02 -6.86 12.68
N VAL A 84 9.92 -7.46 11.90
CA VAL A 84 9.98 -8.91 11.67
C VAL A 84 10.46 -9.66 12.91
N ALA A 85 11.48 -9.16 13.60
CA ALA A 85 11.94 -9.74 14.86
C ALA A 85 10.80 -9.80 15.89
N LEU A 86 10.06 -8.70 16.06
CA LEU A 86 8.87 -8.66 16.91
C LEU A 86 7.79 -9.66 16.45
N ALA A 87 7.50 -9.71 15.14
CA ALA A 87 6.53 -10.64 14.58
C ALA A 87 6.90 -12.11 14.82
N LEU A 88 8.19 -12.44 14.82
CA LEU A 88 8.68 -13.81 15.09
C LEU A 88 8.73 -14.12 16.59
N SER A 89 9.12 -13.17 17.43
CA SER A 89 9.31 -13.38 18.87
C SER A 89 8.04 -13.29 19.71
N LEU A 90 7.06 -12.46 19.31
CA LEU A 90 5.88 -12.18 20.14
C LEU A 90 4.62 -12.91 19.65
N PRO A 91 3.73 -13.37 20.54
CA PRO A 91 2.44 -13.92 20.11
C PRO A 91 1.65 -12.85 19.33
N ARG A 92 0.82 -13.25 18.36
CA ARG A 92 0.07 -12.27 17.55
C ARG A 92 -0.87 -11.40 18.40
N THR A 93 -1.29 -11.88 19.57
CA THR A 93 -2.11 -11.15 20.55
C THR A 93 -1.33 -10.09 21.34
N ASP A 94 0.00 -10.02 21.23
CA ASP A 94 0.81 -9.05 21.96
C ASP A 94 0.47 -7.60 21.58
N PRO A 95 0.31 -6.68 22.55
CA PRO A 95 -0.05 -5.29 22.28
C PRO A 95 0.93 -4.55 21.36
N LEU A 96 2.24 -4.79 21.49
CA LEU A 96 3.24 -4.13 20.64
C LEU A 96 3.12 -4.60 19.20
N LEU A 97 2.92 -5.91 19.01
CA LEU A 97 2.72 -6.46 17.68
C LEU A 97 1.38 -5.99 17.10
N GLN A 98 0.30 -5.99 17.86
CA GLN A 98 -1.00 -5.49 17.41
C GLN A 98 -0.94 -4.06 16.87
N GLN A 99 -0.15 -3.17 17.47
CA GLN A 99 0.05 -1.81 16.96
C GLN A 99 0.71 -1.76 15.56
N LEU A 100 1.61 -2.71 15.28
CA LEU A 100 2.27 -2.85 13.98
C LEU A 100 1.35 -3.49 12.93
N LEU A 101 0.38 -4.30 13.36
CA LEU A 101 -0.55 -5.00 12.48
C LEU A 101 -1.75 -4.16 12.02
N VAL A 102 -1.94 -2.97 12.59
CA VAL A 102 -3.02 -2.07 12.19
C VAL A 102 -2.84 -1.64 10.74
N GLU A 103 -3.82 -1.97 9.89
CA GLU A 103 -3.86 -1.50 8.51
C GLU A 103 -4.06 0.02 8.49
N ARG A 104 -3.20 0.71 7.73
CA ARG A 104 -3.25 2.16 7.55
C ARG A 104 -3.33 2.48 6.05
N PRO A 105 -3.98 3.59 5.67
CA PRO A 105 -3.88 4.09 4.30
C PRO A 105 -2.41 4.29 3.92
N PRO A 106 -2.00 3.93 2.70
CA PRO A 106 -0.64 4.15 2.23
C PRO A 106 -0.23 5.63 2.37
N LYS A 107 0.99 5.92 2.84
CA LYS A 107 1.50 7.30 2.97
C LYS A 107 1.43 8.08 1.65
N VAL A 108 1.66 7.39 0.53
CA VAL A 108 1.52 7.98 -0.82
C VAL A 108 0.15 8.61 -1.07
N TRP A 109 -0.91 8.15 -0.41
CA TRP A 109 -2.25 8.75 -0.57
C TRP A 109 -2.34 10.11 0.12
N ALA A 110 -1.70 10.27 1.28
CA ALA A 110 -1.65 11.56 1.97
C ALA A 110 -0.96 12.62 1.09
N ASP A 111 0.16 12.26 0.47
CA ASP A 111 0.89 13.14 -0.45
C ASP A 111 0.06 13.50 -1.68
N LEU A 112 -0.65 12.52 -2.26
CA LEU A 112 -1.55 12.76 -3.40
C LEU A 112 -2.70 13.70 -3.02
N ARG A 113 -3.31 13.52 -1.84
CA ARG A 113 -4.36 14.43 -1.35
C ARG A 113 -3.85 15.84 -1.17
N GLN A 114 -2.70 16.03 -0.53
CA GLN A 114 -2.10 17.37 -0.37
C GLN A 114 -1.86 18.05 -1.73
N ARG A 115 -1.43 17.30 -2.75
CA ARG A 115 -1.27 17.83 -4.12
C ARG A 115 -2.60 18.20 -4.76
N GLN A 116 -3.65 17.37 -4.59
CA GLN A 116 -4.99 17.67 -5.12
C GLN A 116 -5.61 18.89 -4.43
N GLU A 117 -5.49 18.98 -3.09
CA GLU A 117 -5.97 20.12 -2.32
C GLU A 117 -5.28 21.42 -2.73
N ARG A 118 -3.96 21.40 -2.92
CA ARG A 118 -3.20 22.56 -3.41
C ARG A 118 -3.71 23.02 -4.78
N ARG A 119 -3.85 22.09 -5.72
CA ARG A 119 -4.37 22.36 -7.06
C ARG A 119 -5.80 22.92 -7.03
N HIS A 120 -6.65 22.37 -6.16
CA HIS A 120 -8.02 22.85 -5.99
C HIS A 120 -8.06 24.28 -5.43
N ARG A 121 -7.20 24.61 -4.44
CA ARG A 121 -7.06 25.97 -3.91
C ARG A 121 -6.55 26.96 -4.95
N GLU A 122 -5.51 26.59 -5.70
CA GLU A 122 -4.96 27.42 -6.79
C GLU A 122 -6.03 27.72 -7.85
N TRP A 123 -6.80 26.70 -8.25
CA TRP A 123 -7.91 26.87 -9.19
C TRP A 123 -9.02 27.77 -8.64
N GLN A 124 -9.38 27.64 -7.35
CA GLN A 124 -10.37 28.51 -6.71
C GLN A 124 -9.91 29.97 -6.68
N ASN A 125 -8.63 30.21 -6.38
CA ASN A 125 -8.06 31.55 -6.36
C ASN A 125 -8.06 32.18 -7.76
N LEU A 126 -7.61 31.43 -8.78
CA LEU A 126 -7.64 31.88 -10.18
C LEU A 126 -9.06 32.22 -10.66
N ARG A 127 -10.08 31.46 -10.21
CA ARG A 127 -11.48 31.77 -10.50
C ARG A 127 -11.96 33.05 -9.82
N ARG A 128 -11.56 33.30 -8.57
CA ARG A 128 -11.90 34.55 -7.86
C ARG A 128 -11.25 35.75 -8.49
N GLU A 129 -9.95 35.68 -8.77
CA GLU A 129 -9.19 36.75 -9.44
C GLU A 129 -9.83 37.13 -10.79
N ARG A 130 -10.22 36.14 -11.62
CA ARG A 130 -10.93 36.42 -12.89
C ARG A 130 -12.31 37.04 -12.69
N ALA A 131 -13.03 36.66 -11.64
CA ALA A 131 -14.32 37.26 -11.33
C ALA A 131 -14.14 38.73 -10.91
N GLU A 132 -13.11 39.04 -10.12
CA GLU A 132 -12.76 40.40 -9.70
C GLU A 132 -12.23 41.25 -10.87
N GLU A 133 -11.35 40.69 -11.72
CA GLU A 133 -10.88 41.31 -12.97
C GLU A 133 -12.04 41.56 -13.95
N GLY A 134 -13.03 40.66 -14.02
CA GLY A 134 -14.23 40.84 -14.84
C GLY A 134 -15.17 41.94 -14.34
N ILE A 135 -15.13 42.24 -13.04
CA ILE A 135 -15.88 43.35 -12.43
C ILE A 135 -15.12 44.68 -12.60
N GLY A 136 -13.78 44.67 -12.57
CA GLY A 136 -12.94 45.86 -12.77
C GLY A 136 -12.60 46.20 -14.24
N GLY A 137 -12.67 45.22 -15.14
CA GLY A 137 -12.26 45.31 -16.55
C GLY A 137 -13.20 46.10 -17.48
N VAL A 138 -14.32 46.61 -16.97
CA VAL A 138 -15.15 47.57 -17.71
C VAL A 138 -14.44 48.94 -17.82
N LEU A 139 -13.34 49.20 -17.10
CA LEU A 139 -12.78 50.56 -17.02
C LEU A 139 -11.40 50.83 -17.63
N ILE A 140 -10.52 49.87 -17.89
CA ILE A 140 -9.21 50.21 -18.49
C ILE A 140 -8.76 49.11 -19.46
N GLY A 141 -8.84 49.41 -20.75
CA GLY A 141 -8.26 48.58 -21.80
C GLY A 141 -6.76 48.74 -21.84
N GLN A 142 -6.01 47.71 -21.46
CA GLN A 142 -4.67 47.44 -22.00
C GLN A 142 -4.43 45.93 -22.10
N SER A 143 -3.68 45.59 -23.16
CA SER A 143 -3.25 44.29 -23.64
C SER A 143 -2.73 43.34 -22.55
N SER A 144 -3.36 42.17 -22.44
CA SER A 144 -2.99 41.11 -21.50
C SER A 144 -2.45 39.90 -22.26
N GLU A 145 -1.24 39.45 -21.89
CA GLU A 145 -0.69 38.15 -22.25
C GLU A 145 -1.75 37.06 -22.06
N MET A 146 -1.95 36.21 -23.07
CA MET A 146 -2.96 35.14 -23.02
C MET A 146 -2.68 34.19 -21.84
N LYS A 147 -3.36 34.45 -20.71
CA LYS A 147 -3.48 33.53 -19.57
C LYS A 147 -3.98 32.20 -20.16
N PRO A 148 -3.29 31.06 -19.91
CA PRO A 148 -3.61 29.79 -20.55
C PRO A 148 -5.09 29.41 -20.32
N PRO A 149 -5.68 28.62 -21.25
CA PRO A 149 -7.11 28.28 -21.21
C PRO A 149 -7.47 27.70 -19.84
N ALA A 150 -8.70 27.98 -19.38
CA ALA A 150 -9.19 27.50 -18.10
C ALA A 150 -9.02 25.97 -18.04
N SER A 151 -8.05 25.52 -17.26
CA SER A 151 -7.91 24.10 -16.95
C SER A 151 -9.22 23.62 -16.33
N GLU A 152 -9.69 22.44 -16.74
CA GLU A 152 -10.83 21.75 -16.14
C GLU A 152 -10.78 21.80 -14.61
N GLU A 153 -11.95 21.83 -13.95
CA GLU A 153 -12.01 21.78 -12.49
C GLU A 153 -11.24 20.56 -11.99
N PRO A 154 -10.21 20.73 -11.13
CA PRO A 154 -9.46 19.60 -10.64
C PRO A 154 -10.36 18.70 -9.79
N GLU A 155 -10.22 17.38 -9.95
CA GLU A 155 -10.94 16.39 -9.14
C GLU A 155 -10.78 16.69 -7.65
N LYS A 156 -11.90 16.59 -6.92
CA LYS A 156 -11.88 16.77 -5.47
C LYS A 156 -11.16 15.59 -4.79
N PRO A 157 -10.41 15.84 -3.70
CA PRO A 157 -9.84 14.76 -2.90
C PRO A 157 -10.94 13.79 -2.45
N GLN A 158 -10.73 12.50 -2.70
CA GLN A 158 -11.64 11.44 -2.24
C GLN A 158 -11.30 11.05 -0.80
N GLU A 159 -12.29 10.57 -0.05
CA GLU A 159 -12.09 10.07 1.32
C GLU A 159 -11.27 8.79 1.35
N ASP A 160 -10.37 8.68 2.33
CA ASP A 160 -9.46 7.53 2.49
C ASP A 160 -10.20 6.21 2.66
N ALA A 161 -11.33 6.23 3.37
CA ALA A 161 -12.14 5.03 3.57
C ALA A 161 -12.68 4.50 2.24
N LEU A 162 -13.12 5.39 1.34
CA LEU A 162 -13.61 5.02 0.01
C LEU A 162 -12.47 4.52 -0.89
N LEU A 163 -11.32 5.19 -0.85
CA LEU A 163 -10.13 4.75 -1.59
C LEU A 163 -9.66 3.38 -1.10
N LEU A 164 -9.69 3.15 0.21
CA LEU A 164 -9.30 1.88 0.81
C LEU A 164 -10.27 0.75 0.42
N ASP A 165 -11.58 1.00 0.45
CA ASP A 165 -12.56 0.04 -0.07
C ASP A 165 -12.30 -0.32 -1.54
N ARG A 166 -12.10 0.69 -2.41
CA ARG A 166 -11.78 0.47 -3.83
C ARG A 166 -10.50 -0.34 -4.00
N HIS A 167 -9.45 0.02 -3.26
CA HIS A 167 -8.18 -0.70 -3.27
C HIS A 167 -8.38 -2.17 -2.86
N ARG A 168 -9.14 -2.43 -1.79
CA ARG A 168 -9.43 -3.79 -1.33
C ARG A 168 -10.20 -4.60 -2.37
N ARG A 169 -11.21 -4.01 -3.02
CA ARG A 169 -11.95 -4.66 -4.11
C ARG A 169 -11.06 -4.98 -5.30
N TRP A 170 -10.17 -4.06 -5.66
CA TRP A 170 -9.19 -4.27 -6.72
C TRP A 170 -8.23 -5.42 -6.38
N CYS A 171 -7.69 -5.45 -5.15
CA CYS A 171 -6.84 -6.55 -4.68
C CYS A 171 -7.58 -7.90 -4.73
N ALA A 172 -8.83 -7.96 -4.25
CA ALA A 172 -9.63 -9.18 -4.29
C ALA A 172 -9.87 -9.68 -5.73
N ALA A 173 -10.19 -8.78 -6.66
CA ALA A 173 -10.35 -9.12 -8.06
C ALA A 173 -9.06 -9.66 -8.69
N LEU A 174 -7.90 -9.07 -8.33
CA LEU A 174 -6.60 -9.54 -8.81
C LEU A 174 -6.28 -10.95 -8.29
N VAL A 175 -6.50 -11.22 -7.00
CA VAL A 175 -6.31 -12.56 -6.41
C VAL A 175 -7.20 -13.59 -7.09
N ALA A 176 -8.48 -13.28 -7.29
CA ALA A 176 -9.42 -14.16 -7.99
C ALA A 176 -8.96 -14.47 -9.42
N LYS A 177 -8.44 -13.46 -10.14
CA LYS A 177 -7.90 -13.64 -11.50
C LYS A 177 -6.68 -14.57 -11.49
N VAL A 178 -5.73 -14.38 -10.57
CA VAL A 178 -4.54 -15.25 -10.45
C VAL A 178 -4.94 -16.70 -10.17
N GLN A 179 -5.91 -16.91 -9.27
CA GLN A 179 -6.43 -18.25 -8.98
C GLN A 179 -7.11 -18.87 -10.20
N GLN A 180 -7.86 -18.09 -10.99
CA GLN A 180 -8.49 -18.57 -12.22
C GLN A 180 -7.44 -19.01 -13.25
N ILE A 181 -6.44 -18.16 -13.52
CA ILE A 181 -5.32 -18.50 -14.43
C ILE A 181 -4.66 -19.80 -14.01
N HIS A 182 -4.44 -19.98 -12.71
CA HIS A 182 -3.85 -21.23 -12.22
C HIS A 182 -4.78 -22.43 -12.42
N ARG A 183 -6.09 -22.31 -12.17
CA ARG A 183 -7.05 -23.40 -12.42
C ARG A 183 -7.06 -23.80 -13.89
N ASP A 184 -7.08 -22.82 -14.79
CA ASP A 184 -7.11 -23.05 -16.24
C ASP A 184 -5.82 -23.75 -16.70
N ALA A 185 -4.66 -23.38 -16.13
CA ALA A 185 -3.38 -24.03 -16.43
C ALA A 185 -3.27 -25.48 -15.91
N MET A 186 -4.11 -25.87 -14.94
CA MET A 186 -4.15 -27.21 -14.37
C MET A 186 -5.34 -28.04 -14.91
N ALA A 187 -6.14 -27.48 -15.81
CA ALA A 187 -7.21 -28.21 -16.47
C ALA A 187 -6.61 -29.29 -17.39
N PRO A 188 -7.15 -30.52 -17.36
CA PRO A 188 -6.62 -31.66 -18.11
C PRO A 188 -6.79 -31.54 -19.62
#